data_AF-A0A6G2VXH9-F1
#
_entry.id   AF-A0A6G2VXH9-F1
#
_cell.length_a   1.000
_cell.length_b   1.000
_cell.length_c   1.000
_cell.angle_alpha   90.00
_cell.angle_beta   90.00
_cell.angle_gamma   90.00
#
_symmetry.space_group_name_H-M   'P 1'
#
loop_
_entity.id
_entity.type
_entity.pdbx_description
1 polymer ?
#
loop_
_entity_poly.entity_id
_entity_poly.type
_entity_poly.pdbx_seq_one_letter_code
_entity_poly.pdbx_strand_id
1 'polypeptide(L)'
;RNALPGAGDHWRSGARTHLAVRPLERDLARRAGGTGQLARRLAEALEEHPDVVVAYWDQGLARLVVTATGEAAADRVLDHAADLAERHGLVVAGEDAEETTHPADPAGVRAAVATLAADGVGIAVALTAYALRLPPSPRMVTAAVTLLRENPRFRGRLRARLGDTPMDLALACANAVAHGAGQTPTSLVLDGALRACQVAETVARSAAFDAVHDQLSAPGRPSIPAGGPPRPPLHVSPAQEYAAHASAGSVLGAAATLLVKHDVAEAAEAVLAGSPKAARYGPAAFHAVLSAALARTGVLVRDPRRLRQLEMTRAVVLHAGALRTEDGQADAWAEPVLDAARRAGLRVVLVDDPALEDFAGLADQLVDARRPLDDVVHEARGDEGGVLVVARVGGAGDRDVLAALRAADVAVALTDRDGA
;
A
#
# COMPACT_ATOMS: atom_id res chain seq x y z
N ARG A 1 -21.31 -6.45 -10.13
CA ARG A 1 -22.21 -6.24 -8.97
C ARG A 1 -21.37 -5.53 -7.92
N ASN A 2 -21.75 -4.31 -7.56
CA ASN A 2 -20.93 -3.40 -6.77
C ASN A 2 -20.64 -3.97 -5.39
N ALA A 3 -19.37 -3.97 -4.98
CA ALA A 3 -18.95 -4.18 -3.61
C ALA A 3 -19.61 -3.10 -2.73
N LEU A 4 -20.72 -3.43 -2.10
CA LEU A 4 -21.23 -2.66 -0.97
C LEU A 4 -20.25 -2.89 0.19
N PRO A 5 -19.79 -1.85 0.89
CA PRO A 5 -18.97 -2.04 2.08
C PRO A 5 -19.82 -2.72 3.15
N GLY A 6 -19.66 -4.03 3.31
CA GLY A 6 -20.24 -4.79 4.42
C GLY A 6 -19.68 -4.28 5.76
N ALA A 7 -20.50 -4.35 6.80
CA ALA A 7 -20.17 -3.84 8.14
C ALA A 7 -19.29 -4.78 8.99
N GLY A 8 -18.76 -5.86 8.43
CA GLY A 8 -17.98 -6.87 9.16
C GLY A 8 -16.49 -6.83 8.86
N ASP A 9 -15.69 -7.44 9.76
CA ASP A 9 -14.22 -7.62 9.68
C ASP A 9 -13.77 -8.58 8.56
N HIS A 10 -14.66 -8.89 7.61
CA HIS A 10 -14.45 -9.85 6.54
C HIS A 10 -14.61 -9.20 5.18
N TRP A 11 -13.69 -9.52 4.27
CA TRP A 11 -13.66 -8.98 2.92
C TRP A 11 -14.53 -9.82 1.99
N ARG A 12 -15.27 -9.20 1.07
CA ARG A 12 -16.04 -9.91 0.02
C ARG A 12 -15.72 -9.35 -1.36
N SER A 13 -15.50 -10.23 -2.34
CA SER A 13 -15.56 -9.92 -3.77
C SER A 13 -16.34 -10.99 -4.50
N GLY A 14 -17.36 -10.56 -5.25
CA GLY A 14 -18.34 -11.47 -5.81
C GLY A 14 -19.01 -12.33 -4.72
N ALA A 15 -18.97 -13.65 -4.89
CA ALA A 15 -19.51 -14.61 -3.93
C ALA A 15 -18.48 -15.08 -2.87
N ARG A 16 -17.22 -14.65 -3.00
CA ARG A 16 -16.11 -15.14 -2.17
C ARG A 16 -15.87 -14.20 -1.00
N THR A 17 -15.79 -14.77 0.19
CA THR A 17 -15.41 -14.09 1.43
C THR A 17 -13.98 -14.47 1.80
N HIS A 18 -13.14 -13.48 2.13
CA HIS A 18 -11.74 -13.69 2.51
C HIS A 18 -11.56 -13.36 3.99
N LEU A 19 -11.04 -14.35 4.71
CA LEU A 19 -10.82 -14.29 6.15
C LEU A 19 -9.33 -14.29 6.45
N ALA A 20 -8.88 -13.27 7.19
CA ALA A 20 -7.55 -13.30 7.78
C ALA A 20 -7.62 -14.28 8.95
N VAL A 21 -6.71 -15.23 8.97
CA VAL A 21 -6.54 -16.11 10.13
C VAL A 21 -5.13 -15.97 10.67
N ARG A 22 -5.01 -15.86 11.99
CA ARG A 22 -3.74 -15.76 12.68
C ARG A 22 -3.66 -16.85 13.74
N PRO A 23 -2.46 -17.35 14.07
CA PRO A 23 -2.33 -18.30 15.15
C PRO A 23 -2.55 -17.62 16.51
N LEU A 24 -3.31 -18.27 17.39
CA LEU A 24 -3.47 -17.88 18.79
C LEU A 24 -2.11 -17.87 19.50
N GLU A 25 -1.29 -18.90 19.24
CA GLU A 25 0.09 -18.98 19.72
C GLU A 25 1.07 -19.25 18.56
N ARG A 26 2.10 -18.41 18.45
CA ARG A 26 3.15 -18.56 17.43
C ARG A 26 3.93 -19.88 17.56
N ASP A 27 4.03 -20.44 18.76
CA ASP A 27 4.70 -21.73 19.02
C ASP A 27 3.86 -22.94 18.61
N LEU A 28 2.52 -22.87 18.75
CA LEU A 28 1.62 -23.89 18.21
C LEU A 28 1.67 -23.91 16.67
N ALA A 29 1.64 -22.73 16.05
CA ALA A 29 1.79 -22.60 14.61
C ALA A 29 3.09 -23.24 14.10
N ARG A 30 4.22 -22.94 14.74
CA ARG A 30 5.52 -23.52 14.37
C ARG A 30 5.53 -25.04 14.48
N ARG A 31 4.98 -25.60 15.56
CA ARG A 31 4.89 -27.07 15.76
C ARG A 31 3.98 -27.75 14.73
N ALA A 32 2.95 -27.07 14.25
CA ALA A 32 1.99 -27.60 13.29
C ALA A 32 2.41 -27.45 11.80
N GLY A 33 3.63 -26.98 11.52
CA GLY A 33 4.11 -26.74 10.15
C GLY A 33 3.81 -25.34 9.60
N GLY A 34 3.43 -24.40 10.47
CA GLY A 34 3.15 -23.00 10.15
C GLY A 34 1.66 -22.67 10.06
N THR A 35 1.34 -21.36 10.07
CA THR A 35 -0.04 -20.85 9.98
C THR A 35 -0.76 -21.34 8.72
N GLY A 36 -0.08 -21.39 7.57
CA GLY A 36 -0.67 -21.87 6.33
C GLY A 36 -1.01 -23.37 6.31
N GLN A 37 -0.45 -24.18 7.20
CA GLN A 37 -0.85 -25.58 7.34
C GLN A 37 -2.08 -25.73 8.24
N LEU A 38 -2.14 -24.96 9.34
CA LEU A 38 -3.34 -24.88 10.16
C LEU A 38 -4.54 -24.34 9.37
N ALA A 39 -4.32 -23.30 8.55
CA ALA A 39 -5.38 -22.69 7.75
C ALA A 39 -5.88 -23.61 6.63
N ARG A 40 -5.03 -24.47 6.06
CA ARG A 40 -5.46 -25.52 5.12
C ARG A 40 -6.35 -26.55 5.79
N ARG A 41 -5.98 -27.03 6.99
CA ARG A 41 -6.84 -27.95 7.77
C ARG A 41 -8.18 -27.32 8.14
N LEU A 42 -8.18 -26.02 8.46
CA LEU A 42 -9.40 -25.26 8.69
C LEU A 42 -10.26 -25.21 7.41
N ALA A 43 -9.65 -24.95 6.25
CA ALA A 43 -10.36 -24.94 4.97
C ALA A 43 -10.97 -26.31 4.63
N GLU A 44 -10.20 -27.39 4.76
CA GLU A 44 -10.66 -28.76 4.54
C GLU A 44 -11.87 -29.10 5.44
N ALA A 45 -11.81 -28.73 6.72
CA ALA A 45 -12.93 -28.94 7.64
C ALA A 45 -14.15 -28.04 7.34
N LEU A 46 -13.95 -26.86 6.75
CA LEU A 46 -15.05 -25.99 6.31
C LEU A 46 -15.76 -26.51 5.07
N GLU A 47 -15.05 -27.19 4.16
CA GLU A 47 -15.67 -27.80 2.97
C GLU A 47 -16.70 -28.87 3.31
N GLU A 48 -16.63 -29.48 4.51
CA GLU A 48 -17.63 -30.45 4.97
C GLU A 48 -18.98 -29.80 5.35
N HIS A 49 -19.05 -28.48 5.49
CA HIS A 49 -20.26 -27.78 5.90
C HIS A 49 -21.27 -27.67 4.73
N PRO A 50 -22.56 -28.01 4.92
CA PRO A 50 -23.54 -28.10 3.81
C PRO A 50 -23.81 -26.77 3.10
N ASP A 51 -23.61 -25.64 3.80
CA ASP A 51 -23.76 -24.29 3.24
C ASP A 51 -22.49 -23.75 2.55
N VAL A 52 -21.40 -24.54 2.47
CA VAL A 52 -20.14 -24.14 1.83
C VAL A 52 -20.03 -24.75 0.43
N VAL A 53 -19.82 -23.91 -0.58
CA VAL A 53 -19.59 -24.32 -1.97
C VAL A 53 -18.12 -24.62 -2.21
N VAL A 54 -17.23 -23.80 -1.66
CA VAL A 54 -15.78 -24.02 -1.72
C VAL A 54 -15.10 -23.31 -0.55
N ALA A 55 -14.08 -23.93 0.03
CA ALA A 55 -13.23 -23.32 1.03
C ALA A 55 -11.77 -23.73 0.83
N TYR A 56 -10.87 -22.76 0.64
CA TYR A 56 -9.45 -23.06 0.47
C TYR A 56 -8.57 -21.96 1.07
N TRP A 57 -7.31 -22.30 1.34
CA TRP A 57 -6.32 -21.35 1.82
C TRP A 57 -5.48 -20.81 0.65
N ASP A 58 -5.50 -19.49 0.46
CA ASP A 58 -4.63 -18.78 -0.47
C ASP A 58 -3.35 -18.35 0.27
N GLN A 59 -2.21 -18.93 -0.12
CA GLN A 59 -0.91 -18.71 0.52
C GLN A 59 -0.32 -17.31 0.28
N GLY A 60 -0.60 -16.73 -0.89
CA GLY A 60 -0.07 -15.46 -1.37
C GLY A 60 -0.91 -14.27 -0.94
N LEU A 61 -2.22 -14.49 -0.75
CA LEU A 61 -3.06 -13.55 -0.01
C LEU A 61 -2.94 -13.75 1.51
N ALA A 62 -2.48 -14.92 1.95
CA ALA A 62 -2.54 -15.36 3.34
C ALA A 62 -3.98 -15.25 3.90
N ARG A 63 -4.94 -15.71 3.10
CA ARG A 63 -6.38 -15.64 3.41
C ARG A 63 -7.06 -16.98 3.19
N LEU A 64 -8.00 -17.28 4.09
CA LEU A 64 -8.96 -18.35 3.90
C LEU A 64 -10.09 -17.80 3.03
N VAL A 65 -10.30 -18.39 1.86
CA VAL A 65 -11.32 -17.99 0.90
C VAL A 65 -12.49 -18.96 0.99
N VAL A 66 -13.68 -18.44 1.25
CA VAL A 66 -14.91 -19.22 1.43
C VAL A 66 -16.01 -18.69 0.52
N THR A 67 -16.72 -19.59 -0.16
CA THR A 67 -17.94 -19.27 -0.91
C THR A 67 -19.11 -20.03 -0.29
N ALA A 68 -20.15 -19.33 0.12
CA ALA A 68 -21.37 -19.94 0.65
C ALA A 68 -22.42 -20.17 -0.45
N THR A 69 -23.39 -21.05 -0.20
CA THR A 69 -24.49 -21.37 -1.12
C THR A 69 -25.43 -20.18 -1.39
N GLY A 70 -25.40 -19.17 -0.53
CA GLY A 70 -26.11 -17.90 -0.72
C GLY A 70 -25.81 -16.88 0.38
N GLU A 71 -26.29 -15.65 0.20
CA GLU A 71 -26.02 -14.54 1.13
C GLU A 71 -26.53 -14.81 2.55
N ALA A 72 -27.74 -15.37 2.69
CA ALA A 72 -28.32 -15.71 3.99
C ALA A 72 -27.58 -16.84 4.72
N ALA A 73 -26.80 -17.65 3.99
CA ALA A 73 -25.98 -18.71 4.56
C ALA A 73 -24.56 -18.24 4.89
N ALA A 74 -24.09 -17.19 4.21
CA ALA A 74 -22.74 -16.66 4.38
C ALA A 74 -22.46 -16.28 5.83
N ASP A 75 -23.36 -15.56 6.51
CA ASP A 75 -23.09 -15.11 7.88
C ASP A 75 -22.99 -16.30 8.86
N ARG A 76 -23.82 -17.34 8.71
CA ARG A 76 -23.71 -18.57 9.51
C ARG A 76 -22.40 -19.32 9.24
N VAL A 77 -21.98 -19.40 7.98
CA VAL A 77 -20.71 -20.02 7.60
C VAL A 77 -19.53 -19.26 8.20
N LEU A 78 -19.60 -17.93 8.27
CA LEU A 78 -18.57 -17.09 8.86
C LEU A 78 -18.46 -17.27 10.37
N ASP A 79 -19.59 -17.29 11.08
CA ASP A 79 -19.62 -17.58 12.51
C ASP A 79 -19.04 -18.98 12.78
N HIS A 80 -19.44 -19.97 11.99
CA HIS A 80 -18.91 -21.33 12.09
C HIS A 80 -17.40 -21.40 11.79
N ALA A 81 -16.91 -20.62 10.81
CA ALA A 81 -15.49 -20.53 10.48
C ALA A 81 -14.67 -19.90 11.61
N ALA A 82 -15.22 -18.90 12.32
CA ALA A 82 -14.59 -18.32 13.48
C ALA A 82 -14.45 -19.35 14.62
N ASP A 83 -15.54 -20.06 14.95
CA ASP A 83 -15.53 -21.11 15.98
C ASP A 83 -14.57 -22.25 15.63
N LEU A 84 -14.52 -22.64 14.35
CA LEU A 84 -13.64 -23.69 13.87
C LEU A 84 -12.18 -23.23 13.84
N ALA A 85 -11.91 -21.96 13.51
CA ALA A 85 -10.57 -21.39 13.59
C ALA A 85 -10.02 -21.51 15.02
N GLU A 86 -10.81 -21.13 16.04
CA GLU A 86 -10.41 -21.25 17.44
C GLU A 86 -10.06 -22.68 17.84
N ARG A 87 -10.88 -23.67 17.44
CA ARG A 87 -10.61 -25.09 17.66
C ARG A 87 -9.30 -25.57 17.01
N HIS A 88 -8.90 -24.95 15.91
CA HIS A 88 -7.65 -25.25 15.20
C HIS A 88 -6.46 -24.39 15.68
N GLY A 89 -6.60 -23.64 16.78
CA GLY A 89 -5.54 -22.79 17.32
C GLY A 89 -5.30 -21.52 16.50
N LEU A 90 -6.29 -21.11 15.70
CA LEU A 90 -6.32 -19.89 14.92
C LEU A 90 -7.36 -18.92 15.48
N VAL A 91 -7.26 -17.66 15.11
CA VAL A 91 -8.29 -16.64 15.34
C VAL A 91 -8.54 -15.92 14.04
N VAL A 92 -9.81 -15.66 13.72
CA VAL A 92 -10.16 -14.76 12.63
C VAL A 92 -9.76 -13.36 13.05
N ALA A 93 -8.78 -12.80 12.35
CA ALA A 93 -8.12 -11.59 12.79
C ALA A 93 -8.68 -10.37 12.05
N GLY A 94 -8.89 -9.29 12.80
CA GLY A 94 -9.26 -7.99 12.24
C GLY A 94 -8.17 -7.37 11.34
N GLU A 95 -8.60 -6.39 10.55
CA GLU A 95 -7.92 -5.77 9.41
C GLU A 95 -6.54 -5.11 9.74
N ASP A 96 -6.31 -4.68 10.99
CA ASP A 96 -5.22 -3.76 11.37
C ASP A 96 -3.79 -4.34 11.50
N ALA A 97 -3.56 -5.63 11.24
CA ALA A 97 -2.23 -6.25 11.50
C ALA A 97 -1.51 -6.82 10.28
N GLU A 98 -1.77 -6.27 9.09
CA GLU A 98 -1.04 -6.61 7.86
C GLU A 98 0.03 -5.56 7.53
N GLU A 99 1.19 -6.02 7.05
CA GLU A 99 2.28 -5.17 6.57
C GLU A 99 1.90 -4.44 5.26
N THR A 100 1.06 -5.07 4.44
CA THR A 100 0.47 -4.51 3.21
C THR A 100 -1.04 -4.63 3.23
N THR A 101 -1.75 -3.51 3.14
CA THR A 101 -3.22 -3.48 3.04
C THR A 101 -3.70 -4.30 1.84
N HIS A 102 -4.71 -5.15 2.03
CA HIS A 102 -5.29 -5.95 0.96
C HIS A 102 -5.72 -5.07 -0.23
N PRO A 103 -5.40 -5.42 -1.49
CA PRO A 103 -5.62 -4.54 -2.65
C PRO A 103 -7.07 -4.10 -2.86
N ALA A 104 -8.03 -4.92 -2.43
CA ALA A 104 -9.46 -4.64 -2.52
C ALA A 104 -10.13 -4.31 -1.18
N ASP A 105 -9.35 -3.92 -0.16
CA ASP A 105 -9.88 -3.60 1.17
C ASP A 105 -10.94 -2.47 1.13
N PRO A 106 -12.22 -2.75 1.44
CA PRO A 106 -13.27 -1.73 1.51
C PRO A 106 -13.10 -0.82 2.73
N ALA A 107 -12.38 -1.23 3.78
CA ALA A 107 -12.11 -0.40 4.93
C ALA A 107 -11.20 0.77 4.57
N GLY A 108 -10.18 0.53 3.75
CA GLY A 108 -9.37 1.59 3.14
C GLY A 108 -10.22 2.62 2.38
N VAL A 109 -11.21 2.18 1.59
CA VAL A 109 -12.13 3.09 0.89
C VAL A 109 -13.00 3.87 1.87
N ARG A 110 -13.63 3.19 2.84
CA ARG A 110 -14.47 3.85 3.87
C ARG A 110 -13.69 4.86 4.67
N ALA A 111 -12.48 4.53 5.09
CA ALA A 111 -11.60 5.41 5.84
C ALA A 111 -11.21 6.65 5.02
N ALA A 112 -10.80 6.44 3.76
CA ALA A 112 -10.47 7.55 2.87
C ALA A 112 -11.68 8.46 2.64
N VAL A 113 -12.87 7.90 2.40
CA VAL A 113 -14.13 8.66 2.24
C VAL A 113 -14.51 9.38 3.54
N ALA A 114 -14.37 8.74 4.70
CA ALA A 114 -14.65 9.37 5.99
C ALA A 114 -13.73 10.57 6.25
N THR A 115 -12.44 10.46 5.94
CA THR A 115 -11.51 11.59 6.05
C THR A 115 -11.86 12.73 5.10
N LEU A 116 -12.24 12.42 3.85
CA LEU A 116 -12.70 13.41 2.88
C LEU A 116 -13.99 14.11 3.34
N ALA A 117 -14.93 13.36 3.92
CA ALA A 117 -16.16 13.90 4.47
C ALA A 117 -15.90 14.85 5.66
N ALA A 118 -14.95 14.51 6.53
CA ALA A 118 -14.52 15.38 7.62
C ALA A 118 -13.97 16.71 7.11
N ASP A 119 -13.13 16.69 6.07
CA ASP A 119 -12.62 17.90 5.42
C ASP A 119 -13.78 18.72 4.80
N GLY A 120 -14.73 18.05 4.12
CA GLY A 120 -15.92 18.69 3.55
C GLY A 120 -16.80 19.39 4.59
N VAL A 121 -17.04 18.73 5.74
CA VAL A 121 -17.76 19.34 6.88
C VAL A 121 -16.98 20.54 7.43
N GLY A 122 -15.66 20.42 7.59
CA GLY A 122 -14.80 21.53 8.02
C GLY A 122 -14.88 22.75 7.09
N ILE A 123 -14.88 22.53 5.77
CA ILE A 123 -15.05 23.59 4.76
C ILE A 123 -16.41 24.25 4.91
N ALA A 124 -17.49 23.47 5.03
CA ALA A 124 -18.84 24.01 5.20
C ALA A 124 -18.94 24.86 6.46
N VAL A 125 -18.43 24.36 7.60
CA VAL A 125 -18.39 25.12 8.87
C VAL A 125 -17.61 26.43 8.72
N ALA A 126 -16.44 26.41 8.06
CA ALA A 126 -15.65 27.63 7.83
C ALA A 126 -16.42 28.67 7.02
N LEU A 127 -17.05 28.24 5.90
CA LEU A 127 -17.80 29.12 5.02
C LEU A 127 -19.07 29.67 5.70
N THR A 128 -19.77 28.84 6.48
CA THR A 128 -20.94 29.27 7.25
C THR A 128 -20.54 30.24 8.36
N ALA A 129 -19.49 29.96 9.13
CA ALA A 129 -19.00 30.87 10.16
C ALA A 129 -18.56 32.23 9.58
N TYR A 130 -17.90 32.20 8.42
CA TYR A 130 -17.54 33.40 7.67
C TYR A 130 -18.78 34.17 7.20
N ALA A 131 -19.77 33.49 6.61
CA ALA A 131 -21.02 34.12 6.17
C ALA A 131 -21.82 34.74 7.33
N LEU A 132 -21.79 34.11 8.50
CA LEU A 132 -22.39 34.60 9.74
C LEU A 132 -21.53 35.64 10.49
N ARG A 133 -20.35 36.00 9.95
CA ARG A 133 -19.40 36.96 10.54
C ARG A 133 -18.98 36.62 11.98
N LEU A 134 -18.85 35.33 12.29
CA LEU A 134 -18.36 34.89 13.59
C LEU A 134 -16.85 35.21 13.73
N PRO A 135 -16.35 35.50 14.94
CA PRO A 135 -14.92 35.70 15.15
C PRO A 135 -14.14 34.38 14.93
N PRO A 136 -12.97 34.42 14.25
CA PRO A 136 -12.15 33.25 14.05
C PRO A 136 -11.47 32.80 15.35
N SER A 137 -11.17 31.51 15.46
CA SER A 137 -10.38 30.99 16.58
C SER A 137 -8.94 31.53 16.56
N PRO A 138 -8.25 31.58 17.71
CA PRO A 138 -6.87 32.06 17.77
C PRO A 138 -5.93 31.21 16.90
N ARG A 139 -5.03 31.85 16.13
CA ARG A 139 -4.08 31.17 15.22
C ARG A 139 -3.20 30.13 15.91
N MET A 140 -2.97 30.29 17.21
CA MET A 140 -2.29 29.30 18.04
C MET A 140 -2.93 27.92 18.02
N VAL A 141 -4.26 27.85 18.01
CA VAL A 141 -4.96 26.56 17.98
C VAL A 141 -4.65 25.83 16.68
N THR A 142 -4.70 26.54 15.56
CA THR A 142 -4.36 26.00 14.24
C THR A 142 -2.88 25.60 14.15
N ALA A 143 -1.97 26.44 14.64
CA ALA A 143 -0.54 26.15 14.67
C ALA A 143 -0.21 24.93 15.54
N ALA A 144 -0.80 24.84 16.74
CA ALA A 144 -0.60 23.72 17.65
C ALA A 144 -1.13 22.40 17.08
N VAL A 145 -2.33 22.40 16.49
CA VAL A 145 -2.90 21.21 15.84
C VAL A 145 -2.08 20.79 14.63
N THR A 146 -1.60 21.75 13.83
CA THR A 146 -0.71 21.48 12.69
C THR A 146 0.59 20.83 13.19
N LEU A 147 1.27 21.41 14.19
CA LEU A 147 2.49 20.82 14.75
C LEU A 147 2.29 19.42 15.31
N LEU A 148 1.20 19.21 16.03
CA LEU A 148 0.90 17.93 16.65
C LEU A 148 0.69 16.85 15.58
N ARG A 149 -0.06 17.19 14.52
CA ARG A 149 -0.26 16.34 13.33
C ARG A 149 1.05 16.04 12.62
N GLU A 150 1.95 17.02 12.52
CA GLU A 150 3.22 16.90 11.79
C GLU A 150 4.33 16.20 12.59
N ASN A 151 4.17 16.05 13.91
CA ASN A 151 5.19 15.46 14.77
C ASN A 151 5.23 13.91 14.66
N PRO A 152 6.33 13.31 14.19
CA PRO A 152 6.41 11.86 13.98
C PRO A 152 6.32 11.06 15.28
N ARG A 153 6.82 11.60 16.40
CA ARG A 153 6.74 10.93 17.72
C ARG A 153 5.31 10.91 18.25
N PHE A 154 4.57 12.00 18.03
CA PHE A 154 3.15 12.06 18.42
C PHE A 154 2.33 11.06 17.61
N ARG A 155 2.50 11.05 16.28
CA ARG A 155 1.87 10.05 15.41
C ARG A 155 2.20 8.62 15.83
N GLY A 156 3.46 8.31 16.11
CA GLY A 156 3.87 6.97 16.56
C GLY A 156 3.20 6.53 17.87
N ARG A 157 3.07 7.44 18.84
CA ARG A 157 2.34 7.17 20.10
C ARG A 157 0.84 7.00 19.90
N LEU A 158 0.24 7.80 19.02
CA LEU A 158 -1.19 7.74 18.74
C LEU A 158 -1.53 6.46 17.97
N ARG A 159 -0.70 6.08 16.98
CA ARG A 159 -0.76 4.81 16.25
C ARG A 159 -0.70 3.61 17.19
N ALA A 160 0.20 3.63 18.17
CA ALA A 160 0.33 2.55 19.15
C ALA A 160 -0.91 2.38 20.05
N ARG A 161 -1.77 3.40 20.16
CA ARG A 161 -2.98 3.36 20.99
C ARG A 161 -4.27 3.15 20.20
N LEU A 162 -4.37 3.76 19.02
CA LEU A 162 -5.60 3.82 18.22
C LEU A 162 -5.56 2.95 16.97
N GLY A 163 -4.41 2.40 16.59
CA GLY A 163 -4.21 1.81 15.26
C GLY A 163 -3.99 2.88 14.19
N ASP A 164 -3.81 2.46 12.94
CA ASP A 164 -3.49 3.37 11.83
C ASP A 164 -4.69 4.17 11.36
N THR A 165 -5.76 3.45 11.02
CA THR A 165 -6.96 4.03 10.42
C THR A 165 -7.69 4.99 11.37
N PRO A 166 -7.94 4.63 12.65
CA PRO A 166 -8.61 5.53 13.58
C PRO A 166 -7.75 6.74 13.95
N MET A 167 -6.43 6.58 14.02
CA MET A 167 -5.49 7.70 14.21
C MET A 167 -5.60 8.72 13.07
N ASP A 168 -5.54 8.28 11.82
CA ASP A 168 -5.57 9.18 10.68
C ASP A 168 -6.90 9.93 10.57
N LEU A 169 -8.03 9.28 10.89
CA LEU A 169 -9.34 9.94 10.99
C LEU A 169 -9.38 10.97 12.13
N ALA A 170 -8.90 10.62 13.33
CA ALA A 170 -8.88 11.54 14.47
C ALA A 170 -8.04 12.80 14.17
N LEU A 171 -6.87 12.62 13.54
CA LEU A 171 -6.02 13.74 13.12
C LEU A 171 -6.68 14.59 12.04
N ALA A 172 -7.38 13.96 11.07
CA ALA A 172 -8.13 14.67 10.05
C ALA A 172 -9.26 15.51 10.67
N CYS A 173 -10.06 14.94 11.57
CA CYS A 173 -11.12 15.65 12.28
C CYS A 173 -10.57 16.81 13.13
N ALA A 174 -9.48 16.61 13.87
CA ALA A 174 -8.87 17.68 14.67
C ALA A 174 -8.38 18.84 13.77
N ASN A 175 -7.75 18.51 12.64
CA ASN A 175 -7.30 19.48 11.64
C ASN A 175 -8.50 20.23 11.01
N ALA A 176 -9.56 19.51 10.65
CA ALA A 176 -10.80 20.08 10.12
C ALA A 176 -11.47 21.04 11.11
N VAL A 177 -11.55 20.69 12.39
CA VAL A 177 -12.07 21.57 13.44
C VAL A 177 -11.18 22.81 13.61
N ALA A 178 -9.86 22.64 13.68
CA ALA A 178 -8.93 23.75 13.89
C ALA A 178 -8.93 24.76 12.73
N HIS A 179 -8.92 24.27 11.49
CA HIS A 179 -8.97 25.13 10.31
C HIS A 179 -10.37 25.66 10.01
N GLY A 180 -11.41 24.90 10.36
CA GLY A 180 -12.81 25.30 10.26
C GLY A 180 -13.14 26.48 11.18
N ALA A 181 -12.83 26.32 12.47
CA ALA A 181 -13.00 27.38 13.47
C ALA A 181 -12.07 28.58 13.21
N GLY A 182 -10.87 28.33 12.68
CA GLY A 182 -9.92 29.37 12.28
C GLY A 182 -10.28 30.08 10.97
N GLN A 183 -11.36 29.67 10.29
CA GLN A 183 -11.79 30.19 8.99
C GLN A 183 -10.66 30.22 7.93
N THR A 184 -9.92 29.10 7.82
CA THR A 184 -8.82 28.94 6.85
C THR A 184 -9.15 27.88 5.80
N PRO A 185 -10.17 28.12 4.95
CA PRO A 185 -10.74 27.11 4.06
C PRO A 185 -9.74 26.58 3.01
N THR A 186 -8.76 27.39 2.59
CA THR A 186 -7.77 26.99 1.57
C THR A 186 -6.97 25.76 1.99
N SER A 187 -6.63 25.63 3.28
CA SER A 187 -5.94 24.43 3.78
C SER A 187 -6.82 23.19 3.66
N LEU A 188 -8.11 23.32 3.99
CA LEU A 188 -9.06 22.21 3.94
C LEU A 188 -9.41 21.82 2.51
N VAL A 189 -9.46 22.78 1.59
CA VAL A 189 -9.62 22.51 0.15
C VAL A 189 -8.43 21.72 -0.37
N LEU A 190 -7.20 22.09 0.03
CA LEU A 190 -5.99 21.37 -0.36
C LEU A 190 -5.96 19.96 0.25
N ASP A 191 -6.35 19.80 1.51
CA ASP A 191 -6.52 18.51 2.18
C ASP A 191 -7.54 17.64 1.44
N GLY A 192 -8.74 18.18 1.19
CA GLY A 192 -9.81 17.52 0.46
C GLY A 192 -9.41 17.11 -0.96
N ALA A 193 -8.66 17.94 -1.69
CA ALA A 193 -8.15 17.60 -3.02
C ALA A 193 -7.19 16.40 -2.98
N LEU A 194 -6.26 16.37 -2.03
CA LEU A 194 -5.37 15.22 -1.84
C LEU A 194 -6.15 13.97 -1.42
N ARG A 195 -7.12 14.09 -0.51
CA ARG A 195 -7.98 12.97 -0.09
C ARG A 195 -8.83 12.44 -1.23
N ALA A 196 -9.35 13.30 -2.12
CA ALA A 196 -10.06 12.88 -3.31
C ALA A 196 -9.16 12.04 -4.24
N CYS A 197 -7.89 12.42 -4.42
CA CYS A 197 -6.93 11.61 -5.19
C CYS A 197 -6.71 10.23 -4.55
N GLN A 198 -6.58 10.15 -3.23
CA GLN A 198 -6.38 8.89 -2.48
C GLN A 198 -7.63 7.99 -2.50
N VAL A 199 -8.83 8.57 -2.46
CA VAL A 199 -10.08 7.84 -2.66
C VAL A 199 -10.13 7.26 -4.07
N ALA A 200 -9.85 8.08 -5.10
CA ALA A 200 -9.84 7.63 -6.49
C ALA A 200 -8.81 6.52 -6.73
N GLU A 201 -7.63 6.63 -6.12
CA GLU A 201 -6.61 5.57 -6.10
C GLU A 201 -7.14 4.27 -5.50
N THR A 202 -7.69 4.34 -4.29
CA THR A 202 -8.15 3.15 -3.58
C THR A 202 -9.29 2.47 -4.33
N VAL A 203 -10.25 3.23 -4.87
CA VAL A 203 -11.32 2.71 -5.72
C VAL A 203 -10.77 2.06 -6.98
N ALA A 204 -9.82 2.70 -7.67
CA ALA A 204 -9.23 2.14 -8.88
C ALA A 204 -8.49 0.83 -8.60
N ARG A 205 -7.73 0.74 -7.50
CA ARG A 205 -7.02 -0.50 -7.10
C ARG A 205 -7.99 -1.62 -6.73
N SER A 206 -9.04 -1.30 -5.97
CA SER A 206 -10.08 -2.29 -5.64
C SER A 206 -10.76 -2.81 -6.90
N ALA A 207 -11.13 -1.93 -7.82
CA ALA A 207 -11.73 -2.31 -9.09
C ALA A 207 -10.79 -3.15 -9.97
N ALA A 208 -9.50 -2.81 -10.01
CA ALA A 208 -8.49 -3.59 -10.73
C ALA A 208 -8.37 -5.00 -10.16
N PHE A 209 -8.31 -5.14 -8.83
CA PHE A 209 -8.29 -6.45 -8.18
C PHE A 209 -9.58 -7.23 -8.43
N ASP A 210 -10.75 -6.61 -8.28
CA ASP A 210 -12.04 -7.25 -8.53
C ASP A 210 -12.15 -7.79 -9.97
N ALA A 211 -11.62 -7.04 -10.95
CA ALA A 211 -11.64 -7.46 -12.36
C ALA A 211 -10.83 -8.73 -12.63
N VAL A 212 -9.76 -8.96 -11.87
CA VAL A 212 -8.92 -10.17 -11.98
C VAL A 212 -9.17 -11.16 -10.85
N HIS A 213 -10.11 -10.90 -9.94
CA HIS A 213 -10.28 -11.67 -8.72
C HIS A 213 -10.53 -13.15 -8.98
N ASP A 214 -11.34 -13.46 -9.99
CA ASP A 214 -11.68 -14.85 -10.30
C ASP A 214 -10.50 -15.66 -10.83
N GLN A 215 -9.61 -15.00 -11.58
CA GLN A 215 -8.32 -15.55 -12.01
C GLN A 215 -7.34 -15.60 -10.84
N LEU A 216 -7.41 -14.59 -9.96
CA LEU A 216 -6.45 -14.43 -8.88
C LEU A 216 -6.71 -15.35 -7.67
N SER A 217 -7.93 -15.79 -7.50
CA SER A 217 -8.36 -16.56 -6.34
C SER A 217 -9.11 -17.80 -6.79
N ALA A 218 -8.46 -18.65 -7.59
CA ALA A 218 -9.02 -19.92 -8.03
C ALA A 218 -8.60 -21.07 -7.08
N PRO A 219 -9.52 -21.98 -6.70
CA PRO A 219 -9.15 -23.19 -5.97
C PRO A 219 -8.10 -24.00 -6.74
N GLY A 220 -7.09 -24.50 -6.03
CA GLY A 220 -6.02 -25.31 -6.64
C GLY A 220 -4.96 -24.51 -7.41
N ARG A 221 -5.07 -23.18 -7.50
CA ARG A 221 -4.01 -22.37 -8.09
C ARG A 221 -2.73 -22.45 -7.22
N PRO A 222 -1.54 -22.67 -7.81
CA PRO A 222 -0.29 -22.52 -7.08
C PRO A 222 -0.17 -21.09 -6.56
N SER A 223 -0.15 -20.95 -5.24
CA SER A 223 0.00 -19.67 -4.55
C SER A 223 1.27 -19.70 -3.70
N ILE A 224 2.05 -18.62 -3.76
CA ILE A 224 3.37 -18.55 -3.13
C ILE A 224 3.21 -18.09 -1.67
N PRO A 225 3.81 -18.78 -0.69
CA PRO A 225 3.72 -18.36 0.70
C PRO A 225 4.19 -16.92 0.91
N ALA A 226 3.44 -16.14 1.69
CA ALA A 226 3.86 -14.81 2.15
C ALA A 226 5.18 -14.80 2.94
N GLY A 227 5.70 -15.97 3.36
CA GLY A 227 6.95 -16.10 4.12
C GLY A 227 8.20 -15.98 3.25
N GLY A 228 9.16 -15.16 3.68
CA GLY A 228 10.51 -15.00 3.11
C GLY A 228 11.25 -13.85 3.78
N PRO A 229 12.46 -13.49 3.32
CA PRO A 229 13.20 -12.37 3.90
C PRO A 229 12.38 -11.08 3.80
N PRO A 230 12.47 -10.19 4.80
CA PRO A 230 11.74 -8.94 4.79
C PRO A 230 12.16 -8.12 3.58
N ARG A 231 11.20 -7.44 2.96
CA ARG A 231 11.53 -6.51 1.88
C ARG A 231 12.38 -5.36 2.43
N PRO A 232 13.20 -4.71 1.58
CA PRO A 232 14.00 -3.60 2.04
C PRO A 232 13.18 -2.45 2.65
N PRO A 233 13.74 -1.73 3.64
CA PRO A 233 13.11 -0.54 4.18
C PRO A 233 12.98 0.53 3.08
N LEU A 234 11.92 1.34 3.16
CA LEU A 234 11.70 2.43 2.21
C LEU A 234 12.77 3.50 2.38
N HIS A 235 13.31 4.00 1.26
CA HIS A 235 14.21 5.15 1.27
C HIS A 235 13.44 6.42 1.62
N VAL A 236 14.11 7.31 2.35
CA VAL A 236 13.63 8.67 2.61
C VAL A 236 13.86 9.50 1.34
N SER A 237 12.80 10.08 0.79
CA SER A 237 12.95 10.93 -0.40
C SER A 237 13.47 12.33 -0.02
N PRO A 238 14.12 13.06 -0.96
CA PRO A 238 14.56 14.43 -0.71
C PRO A 238 13.45 15.36 -0.20
N ALA A 239 12.22 15.17 -0.70
CA ALA A 239 11.06 15.91 -0.24
C ALA A 239 10.68 15.61 1.21
N GLN A 240 10.84 14.35 1.66
CA GLN A 240 10.64 13.96 3.05
C GLN A 240 11.73 14.50 3.97
N GLU A 241 12.99 14.47 3.52
CA GLU A 241 14.12 15.05 4.25
C GLU A 241 13.95 16.56 4.43
N TYR A 242 13.65 17.28 3.34
CA TYR A 242 13.29 18.70 3.40
C TYR A 242 12.13 18.94 4.37
N ALA A 243 11.08 18.14 4.30
CA ALA A 243 9.91 18.30 5.18
C ALA A 243 10.26 18.12 6.66
N ALA A 244 11.19 17.21 6.99
CA ALA A 244 11.68 17.00 8.35
C ALA A 244 12.49 18.23 8.82
N HIS A 245 13.40 18.74 8.00
CA HIS A 245 14.19 19.94 8.31
C HIS A 245 13.32 21.20 8.43
N ALA A 246 12.37 21.41 7.52
CA ALA A 246 11.43 22.53 7.57
C ALA A 246 10.59 22.50 8.85
N SER A 247 10.12 21.31 9.26
CA SER A 247 9.34 21.15 10.49
C SER A 247 10.17 21.40 11.75
N ALA A 248 11.43 20.94 11.78
CA ALA A 248 12.34 21.22 12.89
C ALA A 248 12.70 22.71 12.97
N GLY A 249 13.02 23.32 11.83
CA GLY A 249 13.34 24.73 11.71
C GLY A 249 12.17 25.64 12.11
N SER A 250 10.94 25.26 11.78
CA SER A 250 9.75 26.05 12.14
C SER A 250 9.48 26.05 13.64
N VAL A 251 9.66 24.93 14.32
CA VAL A 251 9.54 24.84 15.79
C VAL A 251 10.62 25.67 16.48
N LEU A 252 11.87 25.59 16.00
CA LEU A 252 12.97 26.39 16.55
C LEU A 252 12.75 27.89 16.31
N GLY A 253 12.34 28.28 15.11
CA GLY A 253 12.02 29.66 14.76
C GLY A 253 10.86 30.22 15.59
N ALA A 254 9.83 29.41 15.84
CA ALA A 254 8.70 29.79 16.69
C ALA A 254 9.12 29.97 18.16
N ALA A 255 9.94 29.07 18.69
CA ALA A 255 10.48 29.19 20.05
C ALA A 255 11.34 30.45 20.21
N ALA A 256 12.20 30.74 19.23
CA ALA A 256 13.02 31.95 19.22
C ALA A 256 12.14 33.22 19.12
N THR A 257 11.12 33.21 18.26
CA THR A 257 10.17 34.33 18.12
C THR A 257 9.43 34.59 19.43
N LEU A 258 8.97 33.53 20.11
CA LEU A 258 8.31 33.65 21.40
C LEU A 258 9.27 34.16 22.49
N LEU A 259 10.50 33.66 22.55
CA LEU A 259 11.50 34.08 23.55
C LEU A 259 11.97 35.53 23.36
N VAL A 260 12.09 35.99 22.11
CA VAL A 260 12.58 37.33 21.80
C VAL A 260 11.45 38.35 21.83
N LYS A 261 10.36 38.07 21.12
CA LYS A 261 9.28 39.04 20.90
C LYS A 261 8.15 38.92 21.92
N HIS A 262 8.05 37.80 22.63
CA HIS A 262 6.97 37.52 23.58
C HIS A 262 5.58 37.59 22.93
N ASP A 263 5.52 37.44 21.60
CA ASP A 263 4.30 37.46 20.81
C ASP A 263 3.94 36.05 20.36
N VAL A 264 2.84 35.58 20.94
CA VAL A 264 2.28 34.26 20.70
C VAL A 264 1.68 34.16 19.28
N ALA A 265 1.09 35.22 18.74
CA ALA A 265 0.54 35.23 17.39
C ALA A 265 1.66 35.16 16.34
N GLU A 266 2.77 35.87 16.56
CA GLU A 266 3.91 35.85 15.65
C GLU A 266 4.65 34.49 15.68
N ALA A 267 4.73 33.86 16.85
CA ALA A 267 5.21 32.47 16.95
C ALA A 267 4.30 31.49 16.17
N ALA A 268 2.98 31.72 16.10
CA ALA A 268 2.05 30.93 15.27
C ALA A 268 2.40 31.02 13.80
N GLU A 269 2.67 32.22 13.32
CA GLU A 269 3.02 32.45 11.91
C GLU A 269 4.32 31.75 11.54
N ALA A 270 5.33 31.80 12.42
CA ALA A 270 6.59 31.09 12.19
C ALA A 270 6.39 29.57 12.03
N VAL A 271 5.51 28.96 12.84
CA VAL A 271 5.14 27.55 12.72
C VAL A 271 4.44 27.26 11.38
N LEU A 272 3.42 28.05 11.04
CA LEU A 272 2.59 27.82 9.86
C LEU A 272 3.38 28.07 8.57
N ALA A 273 4.25 29.07 8.55
CA ALA A 273 5.11 29.41 7.42
C ALA A 273 6.12 28.30 7.10
N GLY A 274 6.62 27.59 8.13
CA GLY A 274 7.53 26.45 7.94
C GLY A 274 6.82 25.10 7.69
N SER A 275 5.51 25.10 7.47
CA SER A 275 4.76 23.87 7.17
C SER A 275 5.17 23.30 5.81
N PRO A 276 5.62 22.03 5.73
CA PRO A 276 6.11 21.44 4.49
C PRO A 276 4.99 20.89 3.59
N LYS A 277 3.79 21.50 3.62
CA LYS A 277 2.62 20.98 2.89
C LYS A 277 2.90 20.81 1.40
N ALA A 278 3.50 21.80 0.73
CA ALA A 278 3.82 21.70 -0.69
C ALA A 278 4.76 20.51 -1.00
N ALA A 279 5.84 20.37 -0.20
CA ALA A 279 6.80 19.27 -0.35
C ALA A 279 6.19 17.88 -0.12
N ARG A 280 5.09 17.78 0.65
CA ARG A 280 4.41 16.51 0.91
C ARG A 280 3.26 16.23 -0.05
N TYR A 281 2.48 17.24 -0.40
CA TYR A 281 1.19 17.06 -1.07
C TYR A 281 1.38 16.85 -2.57
N GLY A 282 2.33 17.54 -3.18
CA GLY A 282 2.67 17.33 -4.60
C GLY A 282 3.04 15.87 -4.89
N PRO A 283 4.09 15.32 -4.26
CA PRO A 283 4.45 13.92 -4.44
C PRO A 283 3.32 12.97 -4.04
N ALA A 284 2.63 13.21 -2.93
CA ALA A 284 1.53 12.34 -2.50
C ALA A 284 0.36 12.29 -3.50
N ALA A 285 -0.02 13.43 -4.08
CA ALA A 285 -1.06 13.51 -5.11
C ALA A 285 -0.59 12.84 -6.40
N PHE A 286 0.64 13.12 -6.85
CA PHE A 286 1.22 12.48 -8.03
C PHE A 286 1.20 10.95 -7.92
N HIS A 287 1.66 10.39 -6.80
CA HIS A 287 1.68 8.94 -6.62
C HIS A 287 0.27 8.34 -6.54
N ALA A 288 -0.68 9.03 -5.91
CA ALA A 288 -2.07 8.57 -5.89
C ALA A 288 -2.67 8.53 -7.29
N VAL A 289 -2.45 9.57 -8.10
CA VAL A 289 -2.90 9.63 -9.49
C VAL A 289 -2.22 8.58 -10.35
N LEU A 290 -0.90 8.38 -10.21
CA LEU A 290 -0.13 7.37 -10.93
C LEU A 290 -0.63 5.95 -10.61
N SER A 291 -0.78 5.64 -9.32
CA SER A 291 -1.31 4.36 -8.84
C SER A 291 -2.73 4.11 -9.39
N ALA A 292 -3.59 5.13 -9.36
CA ALA A 292 -4.93 5.05 -9.95
C ALA A 292 -4.91 4.83 -11.46
N ALA A 293 -3.99 5.48 -12.18
CA ALA A 293 -3.84 5.33 -13.62
C ALA A 293 -3.37 3.92 -14.00
N LEU A 294 -2.35 3.39 -13.31
CA LEU A 294 -1.87 2.02 -13.48
C LEU A 294 -2.99 1.00 -13.21
N ALA A 295 -3.72 1.17 -12.11
CA ALA A 295 -4.85 0.30 -11.78
C ALA A 295 -5.94 0.30 -12.86
N ARG A 296 -6.27 1.46 -13.42
CA ARG A 296 -7.23 1.56 -14.54
C ARG A 296 -6.76 0.88 -15.83
N THR A 297 -5.46 0.71 -16.01
CA THR A 297 -4.89 -0.05 -17.13
C THR A 297 -4.77 -1.55 -16.86
N GLY A 298 -5.27 -2.04 -15.72
CA GLY A 298 -5.22 -3.45 -15.34
C GLY A 298 -4.00 -3.86 -14.51
N VAL A 299 -3.15 -2.92 -14.09
CA VAL A 299 -1.99 -3.22 -13.23
C VAL A 299 -2.44 -3.32 -11.78
N LEU A 300 -2.17 -4.46 -11.13
CA LEU A 300 -2.46 -4.63 -9.72
C LEU A 300 -1.40 -3.97 -8.82
N VAL A 301 -1.66 -2.74 -8.38
CA VAL A 301 -0.79 -2.04 -7.43
C VAL A 301 -1.00 -2.57 -6.00
N ARG A 302 -0.12 -3.47 -5.54
CA ARG A 302 -0.21 -4.06 -4.20
C ARG A 302 0.21 -3.13 -3.07
N ASP A 303 1.30 -2.39 -3.24
CA ASP A 303 1.81 -1.46 -2.22
C ASP A 303 2.10 -0.07 -2.84
N PRO A 304 1.17 0.89 -2.68
CA PRO A 304 1.37 2.27 -3.13
C PRO A 304 2.57 2.98 -2.50
N ARG A 305 3.04 2.57 -1.32
CA ARG A 305 4.20 3.19 -0.66
C ARG A 305 5.49 2.85 -1.41
N ARG A 306 5.59 1.63 -1.94
CA ARG A 306 6.72 1.20 -2.79
C ARG A 306 6.70 1.88 -4.15
N LEU A 307 5.54 2.16 -4.72
CA LEU A 307 5.44 2.94 -5.96
C LEU A 307 6.13 4.32 -5.84
N ARG A 308 6.20 4.89 -4.62
CA ARG A 308 6.90 6.16 -4.37
C ARG A 308 8.42 6.06 -4.53
N GLN A 309 8.98 4.87 -4.39
CA GLN A 309 10.41 4.63 -4.53
C GLN A 309 10.89 4.73 -5.98
N LEU A 310 9.96 4.82 -6.96
CA LEU A 310 10.31 5.07 -8.36
C LEU A 310 11.13 6.36 -8.54
N GLU A 311 10.85 7.41 -7.76
CA GLU A 311 11.64 8.65 -7.76
C GLU A 311 13.11 8.42 -7.35
N MET A 312 13.36 7.41 -6.51
CA MET A 312 14.68 7.08 -5.96
C MET A 312 15.34 5.92 -6.68
N THR A 313 14.69 5.35 -7.69
CA THR A 313 15.20 4.20 -8.43
C THR A 313 16.33 4.64 -9.35
N ARG A 314 17.47 3.95 -9.29
CA ARG A 314 18.64 4.24 -10.13
C ARG A 314 19.05 3.08 -11.03
N ALA A 315 18.53 1.88 -10.77
CA ALA A 315 18.78 0.70 -11.57
C ALA A 315 17.48 -0.06 -11.86
N VAL A 316 17.43 -0.67 -13.05
CA VAL A 316 16.42 -1.66 -13.39
C VAL A 316 17.11 -2.99 -13.69
N VAL A 317 16.63 -4.06 -13.06
CA VAL A 317 17.03 -5.43 -13.33
C VAL A 317 15.91 -6.10 -14.11
N LEU A 318 16.19 -6.49 -15.35
CA LEU A 318 15.24 -7.12 -16.25
C LEU A 318 15.58 -8.60 -16.39
N HIS A 319 14.68 -9.46 -15.91
CA HIS A 319 14.78 -10.89 -16.14
C HIS A 319 14.34 -11.21 -17.57
N ALA A 320 15.07 -12.07 -18.28
CA ALA A 320 14.78 -12.39 -19.68
C ALA A 320 13.34 -12.86 -19.92
N GLY A 321 12.77 -13.63 -18.99
CA GLY A 321 11.38 -14.07 -19.07
C GLY A 321 10.33 -12.93 -19.13
N ALA A 322 10.68 -11.71 -18.69
CA ALA A 322 9.80 -10.54 -18.84
C ALA A 322 9.81 -9.95 -20.25
N LEU A 323 10.88 -10.17 -21.02
CA LEU A 323 11.10 -9.61 -22.35
C LEU A 323 11.00 -10.67 -23.44
N ARG A 324 10.43 -11.84 -23.13
CA ARG A 324 10.26 -12.95 -24.05
C ARG A 324 8.79 -13.30 -24.23
N THR A 325 8.47 -13.67 -25.46
CA THR A 325 7.19 -14.28 -25.85
C THR A 325 7.09 -15.72 -25.33
N GLU A 326 5.95 -16.37 -25.57
CA GLU A 326 5.73 -17.78 -25.20
C GLU A 326 6.61 -18.72 -26.01
N ASP A 327 6.80 -18.38 -27.28
CA ASP A 327 7.63 -19.13 -28.24
C ASP A 327 9.14 -18.92 -28.01
N GLY A 328 9.49 -18.25 -26.91
CA GLY A 328 10.86 -18.03 -26.48
C GLY A 328 11.62 -16.98 -27.29
N GLN A 329 10.98 -16.28 -28.22
CA GLN A 329 11.53 -15.15 -28.98
C GLN A 329 11.49 -13.85 -28.16
N ALA A 330 12.27 -12.85 -28.54
CA ALA A 330 12.16 -11.51 -27.99
C ALA A 330 10.73 -10.96 -28.13
N ASP A 331 10.22 -10.37 -27.07
CA ASP A 331 8.95 -9.65 -27.07
C ASP A 331 9.10 -8.33 -27.83
N ALA A 332 8.04 -7.89 -28.51
CA ALA A 332 8.01 -6.61 -29.20
C ALA A 332 8.26 -5.41 -28.26
N TRP A 333 8.04 -5.59 -26.96
CA TRP A 333 8.33 -4.59 -25.93
C TRP A 333 9.78 -4.59 -25.44
N ALA A 334 10.64 -5.53 -25.85
CA ALA A 334 12.03 -5.62 -25.37
C ALA A 334 12.81 -4.32 -25.59
N GLU A 335 12.94 -3.86 -26.84
CA GLU A 335 13.60 -2.60 -27.17
C GLU A 335 12.90 -1.37 -26.54
N PRO A 336 11.56 -1.18 -26.68
CA PRO A 336 10.88 -0.05 -26.05
C PRO A 336 11.08 0.06 -24.54
N VAL A 337 11.12 -1.06 -23.81
CA VAL A 337 11.33 -1.09 -22.35
C VAL A 337 12.77 -0.72 -22.01
N LEU A 338 13.75 -1.30 -22.71
CA LEU A 338 15.17 -0.98 -22.52
C LEU A 338 15.44 0.50 -22.82
N ASP A 339 14.90 1.02 -23.92
CA ASP A 339 15.01 2.43 -24.28
C ASP A 339 14.32 3.35 -23.28
N ALA A 340 13.15 2.97 -22.77
CA ALA A 340 12.47 3.74 -21.73
C ALA A 340 13.31 3.81 -20.44
N ALA A 341 13.92 2.70 -20.02
CA ALA A 341 14.81 2.66 -18.86
C ALA A 341 16.04 3.57 -19.05
N ARG A 342 16.68 3.53 -20.22
CA ARG A 342 17.82 4.41 -20.55
C ARG A 342 17.42 5.88 -20.58
N ARG A 343 16.28 6.22 -21.19
CA ARG A 343 15.75 7.60 -21.21
C ARG A 343 15.40 8.11 -19.81
N ALA A 344 15.00 7.21 -18.91
CA ALA A 344 14.79 7.51 -17.50
C ALA A 344 16.11 7.65 -16.70
N GLY A 345 17.27 7.43 -17.33
CA GLY A 345 18.58 7.51 -16.68
C GLY A 345 18.86 6.34 -15.72
N LEU A 346 18.15 5.22 -15.87
CA LEU A 346 18.37 4.02 -15.07
C LEU A 346 19.55 3.23 -15.63
N ARG A 347 20.40 2.71 -14.73
CA ARG A 347 21.34 1.64 -15.08
C ARG A 347 20.55 0.38 -15.43
N VAL A 348 20.71 -0.13 -16.64
CA VAL A 348 20.01 -1.30 -17.16
C VAL A 348 20.84 -2.55 -16.96
N VAL A 349 20.37 -3.44 -16.09
CA VAL A 349 20.96 -4.76 -15.85
C VAL A 349 20.05 -5.81 -16.48
N LEU A 350 20.53 -6.49 -17.51
CA LEU A 350 19.78 -7.50 -18.25
C LEU A 350 20.33 -8.90 -17.96
N VAL A 351 19.45 -9.83 -17.62
CA VAL A 351 19.83 -11.25 -17.54
C VAL A 351 20.03 -11.78 -18.95
N ASP A 352 21.20 -12.38 -19.18
CA ASP A 352 21.64 -12.89 -20.47
C ASP A 352 20.72 -14.01 -20.97
N ASP A 353 20.30 -13.92 -22.23
CA ASP A 353 19.43 -14.88 -22.89
C ASP A 353 19.66 -14.80 -24.41
N PRO A 354 19.82 -15.94 -25.10
CA PRO A 354 20.06 -15.96 -26.55
C PRO A 354 18.98 -15.22 -27.37
N ALA A 355 17.73 -15.20 -26.88
CA ALA A 355 16.65 -14.50 -27.55
C ALA A 355 16.81 -12.97 -27.51
N LEU A 356 17.69 -12.45 -26.65
CA LEU A 356 17.88 -11.03 -26.42
C LEU A 356 19.26 -10.52 -26.88
N GLU A 357 20.03 -11.32 -27.60
CA GLU A 357 21.38 -10.97 -28.09
C GLU A 357 21.40 -9.65 -28.88
N ASP A 358 20.39 -9.41 -29.72
CA ASP A 358 20.28 -8.18 -30.53
C ASP A 358 20.09 -6.91 -29.66
N PHE A 359 19.63 -7.06 -28.42
CA PHE A 359 19.37 -5.95 -27.49
C PHE A 359 20.48 -5.76 -26.46
N ALA A 360 21.53 -6.60 -26.48
CA ALA A 360 22.69 -6.51 -25.58
C ALA A 360 23.29 -5.11 -25.50
N GLY A 361 23.34 -4.38 -26.63
CA GLY A 361 23.87 -3.02 -26.71
C GLY A 361 23.03 -1.95 -26.00
N LEU A 362 21.80 -2.28 -25.58
CA LEU A 362 20.92 -1.40 -24.80
C LEU A 362 21.04 -1.64 -23.29
N ALA A 363 21.75 -2.68 -22.86
CA ALA A 363 22.02 -2.93 -21.44
C ALA A 363 23.38 -2.34 -21.03
N ASP A 364 23.45 -1.74 -19.84
CA ASP A 364 24.72 -1.31 -19.26
C ASP A 364 25.50 -2.51 -18.70
N GLN A 365 24.79 -3.56 -18.31
CA GLN A 365 25.36 -4.81 -17.80
C GLN A 365 24.53 -6.01 -18.23
N LEU A 366 25.22 -7.02 -18.78
CA LEU A 366 24.66 -8.36 -18.99
C LEU A 366 25.10 -9.29 -17.85
N VAL A 367 24.17 -10.10 -17.37
CA VAL A 367 24.40 -11.00 -16.23
C VAL A 367 24.05 -12.43 -16.60
N ASP A 368 24.99 -13.36 -16.39
CA ASP A 368 24.79 -14.78 -16.67
C ASP A 368 23.53 -15.32 -15.95
N ALA A 369 22.63 -15.97 -16.71
CA ALA A 369 21.39 -16.55 -16.21
C ALA A 369 21.57 -17.62 -15.12
N ARG A 370 22.78 -18.16 -14.95
CA ARG A 370 23.13 -19.11 -13.88
C ARG A 370 23.35 -18.43 -12.52
N ARG A 371 23.49 -17.10 -12.48
CA ARG A 371 23.64 -16.37 -11.22
C ARG A 371 22.30 -16.25 -10.51
N PRO A 372 22.24 -16.44 -9.18
CA PRO A 372 21.05 -16.15 -8.40
C PRO A 372 20.62 -14.69 -8.60
N LEU A 373 19.36 -14.47 -8.99
CA LEU A 373 18.90 -13.15 -9.38
C LEU A 373 18.82 -12.18 -8.19
N ASP A 374 18.59 -12.70 -6.99
CA ASP A 374 18.62 -11.90 -5.76
C ASP A 374 20.01 -11.36 -5.47
N ASP A 375 21.09 -12.11 -5.69
CA ASP A 375 22.46 -11.60 -5.60
C ASP A 375 22.70 -10.44 -6.57
N VAL A 376 22.16 -10.55 -7.79
CA VAL A 376 22.25 -9.47 -8.80
C VAL A 376 21.51 -8.23 -8.34
N VAL A 377 20.34 -8.38 -7.71
CA VAL A 377 19.58 -7.26 -7.14
C VAL A 377 20.34 -6.61 -5.99
N HIS A 378 20.96 -7.39 -5.11
CA HIS A 378 21.76 -6.86 -4.00
C HIS A 378 22.98 -6.10 -4.52
N GLU A 379 23.67 -6.60 -5.55
CA GLU A 379 24.79 -5.93 -6.21
C GLU A 379 24.35 -4.65 -6.94
N ALA A 380 23.23 -4.71 -7.67
CA ALA A 380 22.69 -3.58 -8.42
C ALA A 380 22.24 -2.43 -7.51
N ARG A 381 21.81 -2.75 -6.28
CA ARG A 381 21.43 -1.76 -5.27
C ARG A 381 22.60 -0.88 -4.86
N GLY A 382 23.79 -1.46 -4.70
CA GLY A 382 24.99 -0.76 -4.27
C GLY A 382 24.72 0.19 -3.09
N ASP A 383 25.41 1.33 -3.07
CA ASP A 383 25.21 2.37 -2.06
C ASP A 383 24.29 3.52 -2.52
N GLU A 384 23.94 3.59 -3.81
CA GLU A 384 23.45 4.83 -4.41
C GLU A 384 22.05 4.75 -5.02
N GLY A 385 21.16 3.80 -4.72
CA GLY A 385 19.76 3.97 -5.18
C GLY A 385 18.83 2.78 -5.01
N GLY A 386 17.55 3.05 -5.26
CA GLY A 386 16.55 1.99 -5.31
C GLY A 386 16.70 1.13 -6.57
N VAL A 387 16.34 -0.16 -6.45
CA VAL A 387 16.32 -1.10 -7.59
C VAL A 387 14.89 -1.45 -7.95
N LEU A 388 14.58 -1.33 -9.24
CA LEU A 388 13.37 -1.88 -9.86
C LEU A 388 13.69 -3.24 -10.45
N VAL A 389 12.93 -4.28 -10.08
CA VAL A 389 13.02 -5.59 -10.74
C VAL A 389 11.77 -5.83 -11.58
N VAL A 390 11.97 -6.24 -12.84
CA VAL A 390 10.89 -6.69 -13.72
C VAL A 390 11.14 -8.14 -14.08
N ALA A 391 10.22 -9.02 -13.71
CA ALA A 391 10.33 -10.44 -14.01
C ALA A 391 8.95 -11.06 -14.29
N ARG A 392 8.94 -12.11 -15.09
CA ARG A 392 7.78 -12.98 -15.25
C ARG A 392 7.85 -14.09 -14.21
N VAL A 393 6.73 -14.34 -13.53
CA VAL A 393 6.60 -15.43 -12.55
C VAL A 393 5.87 -16.56 -13.24
N GLY A 394 6.52 -17.72 -13.40
CA GLY A 394 5.99 -18.91 -14.07
C GLY A 394 5.45 -19.99 -13.12
N GLY A 395 5.70 -19.88 -11.81
CA GLY A 395 5.10 -20.75 -10.79
C GLY A 395 5.97 -20.98 -9.54
N ALA A 396 5.61 -21.98 -8.73
CA ALA A 396 6.26 -22.27 -7.43
C ALA A 396 7.74 -22.72 -7.54
N GLY A 397 8.23 -23.03 -8.75
CA GLY A 397 9.61 -23.38 -9.03
C GLY A 397 10.57 -22.18 -9.10
N ASP A 398 10.05 -20.97 -9.32
CA ASP A 398 10.85 -19.75 -9.58
C ASP A 398 11.30 -19.07 -8.29
N ARG A 399 11.87 -19.83 -7.36
CA ARG A 399 12.28 -19.32 -6.04
C ARG A 399 13.26 -18.16 -6.14
N ASP A 400 14.20 -18.21 -7.09
CA ASP A 400 15.23 -17.19 -7.25
C ASP A 400 14.63 -15.88 -7.81
N VAL A 401 13.69 -15.97 -8.75
CA VAL A 401 12.95 -14.80 -9.27
C VAL A 401 12.12 -14.16 -8.17
N LEU A 402 11.46 -14.97 -7.33
CA LEU A 402 10.67 -14.48 -6.21
C LEU A 402 11.53 -13.84 -5.13
N ALA A 403 12.70 -14.40 -4.83
CA ALA A 403 13.68 -13.80 -3.93
C ALA A 403 14.13 -12.44 -4.45
N ALA A 404 14.45 -12.34 -5.74
CA ALA A 404 14.83 -11.08 -6.39
C ALA A 404 13.73 -10.02 -6.34
N LEU A 405 12.48 -10.38 -6.69
CA LEU A 405 11.33 -9.48 -6.62
C LEU A 405 11.09 -8.96 -5.19
N ARG A 406 11.38 -9.77 -4.17
CA ARG A 406 11.28 -9.34 -2.75
C ARG A 406 12.44 -8.46 -2.32
N ALA A 407 13.66 -8.76 -2.78
CA ALA A 407 14.87 -7.98 -2.52
C ALA A 407 14.84 -6.59 -3.17
N ALA A 408 13.99 -6.37 -4.17
CA ALA A 408 13.85 -5.10 -4.85
C ALA A 408 13.10 -4.04 -4.02
N ASP A 409 13.44 -2.76 -4.24
CA ASP A 409 12.70 -1.62 -3.68
C ASP A 409 11.33 -1.49 -4.34
N VAL A 410 11.30 -1.64 -5.68
CA VAL A 410 10.09 -1.75 -6.51
C VAL A 410 10.15 -3.03 -7.30
N ALA A 411 9.02 -3.76 -7.37
CA ALA A 411 8.93 -5.01 -8.12
C ALA A 411 7.73 -5.00 -9.05
N VAL A 412 7.94 -5.40 -10.29
CA VAL A 412 6.92 -5.62 -11.31
C VAL A 412 6.95 -7.08 -11.70
N ALA A 413 5.87 -7.79 -11.38
CA ALA A 413 5.69 -9.19 -11.74
C ALA A 413 4.71 -9.28 -12.92
N LEU A 414 5.12 -9.97 -13.98
CA LEU A 414 4.24 -10.37 -15.07
C LEU A 414 3.65 -11.74 -14.74
N THR A 415 2.32 -11.85 -14.82
CA THR A 415 1.54 -12.97 -14.25
C THR A 415 0.55 -13.58 -15.25
N ASP A 416 0.73 -13.29 -16.53
CA ASP A 416 -0.14 -13.61 -17.66
C ASP A 416 -0.16 -15.09 -18.09
N ARG A 417 0.64 -15.96 -17.46
CA ARG A 417 0.74 -17.41 -17.75
C ARG A 417 0.45 -18.28 -16.53
N ASP A 418 -0.72 -18.09 -15.91
CA ASP A 418 -1.16 -18.77 -14.67
C ASP A 418 -0.30 -18.50 -13.41
N GLY A 419 0.78 -17.71 -13.53
CA GLY A 419 1.78 -17.49 -12.47
C GLY A 419 1.50 -16.32 -11.53
N ALA A 420 0.25 -15.86 -11.46
CA ALA A 420 -0.12 -14.74 -10.59
C ALA A 420 0.05 -15.04 -9.10
#